data_AF-A0ABD4Q8B7-F1
#
_entry.id   AF-A0ABD4Q8B7-F1
#
_cell.length_a   1.000
_cell.length_b   1.000
_cell.length_c   1.000
_cell.angle_alpha   90.00
_cell.angle_beta   90.00
_cell.angle_gamma   90.00
#
_symmetry.space_group_name_H-M   'P 1'
#
loop_
_entity.id
_entity.type
_entity.pdbx_description
1 polymer ?
#
loop_
_entity_poly.entity_id
_entity_poly.type
_entity_poly.pdbx_seq_one_letter_code
_entity_poly.pdbx_strand_id
1 'polypeptide(L)' 'QIKTYPITHMSLVPQTLKWLMDAGLTQPFSLEKILLGGAKLSPQLIEQALTYRLPVYNSFGMTETCSQFLTASPQML' A
#
# COMPACT_ATOMS: atom_id res chain seq x y z
N GLN A 1 7.28 10.22 -10.74
CA GLN A 1 8.06 10.44 -9.50
C GLN A 1 8.58 9.13 -8.92
N ILE A 2 7.73 8.14 -8.58
CA ILE A 2 8.16 6.83 -8.05
C ILE A 2 9.21 6.13 -8.93
N LYS A 3 9.11 6.29 -10.27
CA LYS A 3 10.06 5.71 -11.23
C LYS A 3 11.40 6.44 -11.31
N THR A 4 11.48 7.67 -10.81
CA THR A 4 12.60 8.60 -11.02
C THR A 4 13.37 8.87 -9.75
N TYR A 5 12.66 9.00 -8.63
CA TYR A 5 13.24 9.21 -7.31
C TYR A 5 13.26 7.89 -6.52
N PRO A 6 14.27 7.65 -5.68
CA PRO A 6 14.38 6.44 -4.87
C PRO A 6 13.43 6.50 -3.66
N ILE A 7 12.12 6.57 -3.92
CA ILE A 7 11.09 6.56 -2.89
C ILE A 7 11.00 5.14 -2.32
N THR A 8 11.22 5.00 -1.00
CA THR A 8 11.18 3.70 -0.31
C THR A 8 9.87 3.46 0.42
N HIS A 9 9.21 4.52 0.91
CA HIS A 9 8.02 4.41 1.75
C HIS A 9 6.92 5.37 1.31
N MET A 10 5.67 4.92 1.44
CA MET A 10 4.49 5.68 1.04
C MET A 10 3.28 5.27 1.88
N SER A 11 2.49 6.26 2.31
CA SER A 11 1.20 6.05 2.98
C SER A 11 0.06 6.43 2.06
N LEU A 12 -0.92 5.55 1.90
CA LEU A 12 -2.05 5.71 0.98
C LEU A 12 -3.36 5.20 1.59
N VAL A 13 -4.46 5.56 0.95
CA VAL A 13 -5.73 4.82 1.07
C VAL A 13 -5.86 3.83 -0.10
N PRO A 14 -6.67 2.75 0.04
CA PRO A 14 -6.89 1.76 -1.03
C PRO A 14 -7.23 2.36 -2.40
N GLN A 15 -8.07 3.42 -2.42
CA GLN A 15 -8.47 4.09 -3.66
C GLN A 15 -7.28 4.72 -4.39
N THR A 16 -6.37 5.38 -3.66
CA THR A 16 -5.19 6.01 -4.27
C THR A 16 -4.16 4.98 -4.74
N LEU A 17 -4.06 3.81 -4.08
CA LEU A 17 -3.25 2.70 -4.59
C LEU A 17 -3.80 2.21 -5.94
N LYS A 18 -5.12 2.03 -6.05
CA LYS A 18 -5.76 1.63 -7.32
C LYS A 18 -5.45 2.61 -8.44
N TRP A 19 -5.54 3.92 -8.20
CA TRP A 19 -5.19 4.93 -9.19
C TRP A 19 -3.73 4.86 -9.62
N LEU A 20 -2.79 4.62 -8.70
CA LEU A 20 -1.37 4.47 -9.05
C LEU A 20 -1.13 3.22 -9.89
N MET A 21 -1.78 2.10 -9.54
CA MET A 21 -1.71 0.86 -10.34
C MET A 21 -2.26 1.08 -11.75
N ASP A 22 -3.41 1.77 -11.86
CA ASP A 22 -4.01 2.14 -13.16
C ASP A 22 -3.11 3.08 -13.97
N ALA A 23 -2.37 3.97 -13.30
CA ALA A 23 -1.37 4.84 -13.91
C ALA A 23 -0.02 4.13 -14.21
N GLY A 24 0.07 2.82 -13.99
CA GLY A 24 1.22 1.99 -14.35
C GLY A 24 2.26 1.78 -13.24
N LEU A 25 1.84 1.80 -11.97
CA LEU A 25 2.60 1.23 -10.85
C LEU A 25 2.40 -0.28 -10.82
N THR A 26 3.13 -0.98 -11.70
CA THR A 26 3.03 -2.44 -11.90
C THR A 26 4.25 -3.22 -11.40
N GLN A 27 5.17 -2.54 -10.71
CA GLN A 27 6.35 -3.13 -10.07
C GLN A 27 6.80 -2.26 -8.88
N PRO A 28 7.64 -2.78 -7.97
CA PRO A 28 7.99 -2.06 -6.73
C PRO A 28 8.91 -0.86 -6.93
N PHE A 29 9.75 -0.85 -7.98
CA PHE A 29 10.86 0.11 -8.09
C PHE A 29 11.75 0.06 -6.82
N SER A 30 11.95 1.19 -6.14
CA SER A 30 12.67 1.28 -4.86
C SER A 30 11.75 1.16 -3.65
N LEU A 31 10.44 0.91 -3.83
CA LEU A 31 9.50 0.82 -2.72
C LEU A 31 9.80 -0.41 -1.87
N GLU A 32 9.95 -0.18 -0.57
CA GLU A 32 10.09 -1.19 0.46
C GLU A 32 8.78 -1.40 1.20
N LYS A 33 7.95 -0.34 1.37
CA LYS A 33 6.66 -0.39 2.08
C LYS A 33 5.63 0.57 1.47
N ILE A 34 4.42 0.07 1.25
CA ILE A 34 3.21 0.85 0.96
C ILE A 34 2.24 0.63 2.11
N LEU A 35 2.11 1.61 3.01
CA LEU A 35 1.19 1.55 4.15
C LEU A 35 -0.21 1.99 3.71
N LEU A 36 -1.19 1.10 3.83
CA LEU A 36 -2.58 1.32 3.52
C LEU A 36 -3.38 1.47 4.81
N GLY A 37 -4.29 2.44 4.86
CA GLY A 37 -5.20 2.62 5.99
C GLY A 37 -6.43 3.43 5.61
N GLY A 38 -7.31 3.65 6.59
CA GLY A 38 -8.44 4.59 6.49
C GLY A 38 -9.64 4.14 5.64
N ALA A 39 -9.57 2.99 4.95
CA ALA A 39 -10.73 2.42 4.25
C ALA A 39 -10.63 0.89 4.12
N LYS A 40 -11.75 0.26 3.75
CA LYS A 40 -11.80 -1.18 3.48
C LYS A 40 -10.93 -1.52 2.26
N LEU A 41 -10.06 -2.51 2.44
CA LEU A 41 -9.24 -3.05 1.37
C LEU A 41 -9.96 -4.26 0.76
N SER A 42 -10.18 -4.25 -0.56
CA SER A 42 -10.85 -5.37 -1.24
C SER A 42 -9.86 -6.51 -1.55
N PRO A 43 -10.28 -7.79 -1.48
CA PRO A 43 -9.42 -8.92 -1.84
C PRO A 43 -8.86 -8.80 -3.27
N GLN A 44 -9.65 -8.33 -4.22
CA GLN A 44 -9.22 -8.18 -5.61
C GLN A 44 -8.07 -7.16 -5.76
N LEU A 45 -8.08 -6.07 -4.98
CA LEU A 45 -7.01 -5.08 -5.01
C LEU A 45 -5.72 -5.64 -4.38
N ILE A 46 -5.85 -6.45 -3.32
CA ILE A 46 -4.71 -7.14 -2.68
C ILE A 46 -4.06 -8.08 -3.69
N GLU A 47 -4.84 -8.98 -4.28
CA GLU A 47 -4.33 -9.95 -5.26
C GLU A 47 -3.61 -9.30 -6.44
N GLN A 48 -4.17 -8.20 -6.96
CA GLN A 48 -3.52 -7.43 -8.03
C GLN A 48 -2.21 -6.79 -7.56
N ALA A 49 -2.18 -6.18 -6.37
CA ALA A 49 -0.98 -5.56 -5.82
C ALA A 49 0.13 -6.61 -5.57
N LEU A 50 -0.24 -7.78 -5.04
CA LEU A 50 0.67 -8.91 -4.82
C LEU A 50 1.20 -9.49 -6.14
N THR A 51 0.37 -9.56 -7.18
CA THR A 51 0.81 -9.97 -8.54
C THR A 51 1.90 -9.03 -9.08
N TYR A 52 1.78 -7.73 -8.82
CA TYR A 52 2.81 -6.73 -9.13
C TYR A 52 3.97 -6.68 -8.12
N ARG A 53 3.97 -7.59 -7.14
CA ARG A 53 4.95 -7.68 -6.05
C ARG A 53 5.06 -6.41 -5.20
N LEU A 54 4.02 -5.57 -5.20
CA LEU A 54 4.01 -4.34 -4.44
C LEU A 54 4.02 -4.66 -2.93
N PRO A 55 4.89 -4.02 -2.12
CA PRO A 55 5.02 -4.34 -0.70
C PRO A 55 3.92 -3.65 0.12
N VAL A 56 2.67 -4.10 -0.03
CA VAL A 56 1.48 -3.51 0.62
C VAL A 56 1.32 -3.99 2.06
N TYR A 57 1.11 -3.05 2.98
CA TYR A 57 0.87 -3.29 4.40
C TYR A 57 -0.48 -2.69 4.73
N ASN A 58 -1.44 -3.48 5.18
CA ASN A 58 -2.72 -2.94 5.63
C ASN A 58 -2.62 -2.54 7.11
N SER A 59 -3.27 -1.46 7.50
CA SER A 59 -3.16 -0.93 8.85
C SER A 59 -4.48 -0.40 9.36
N PHE A 60 -4.65 -0.45 10.68
CA PHE A 60 -5.79 0.12 11.37
C PHE A 60 -5.30 1.01 12.51
N GLY A 61 -5.92 2.18 12.60
CA GLY A 61 -5.56 3.25 13.51
C GLY A 61 -6.62 4.34 13.52
N MET A 62 -6.52 5.20 14.52
CA MET A 62 -7.37 6.37 14.71
C MET A 62 -6.54 7.51 15.32
N THR A 63 -7.13 8.69 15.39
CA THR A 63 -6.46 9.88 15.94
C THR A 63 -6.02 9.64 17.38
N GLU A 64 -6.87 8.99 18.18
CA GLU A 64 -6.69 8.66 19.60
C GLU A 64 -5.53 7.68 19.84
N THR A 65 -5.16 6.90 18.83
CA THR A 65 -4.06 5.93 18.90
C THR A 65 -2.77 6.46 18.26
N CYS A 66 -2.73 7.75 17.90
CA CYS A 66 -1.58 8.39 17.26
C CYS A 66 -1.13 7.67 15.97
N SER A 67 -2.08 7.32 15.08
CA SER A 67 -1.91 6.52 13.84
C SER A 67 -2.22 5.03 14.03
N GLN A 68 -1.57 4.13 13.27
CA GLN A 68 -1.87 2.70 13.32
C GLN A 68 -1.34 2.01 14.59
N PHE A 69 -2.17 1.16 15.17
CA PHE A 69 -1.80 0.22 16.23
C PHE A 69 -1.90 -1.25 15.80
N LEU A 70 -2.51 -1.51 14.63
CA LEU A 70 -2.51 -2.82 13.97
C LEU A 70 -1.88 -2.69 12.58
N THR A 71 -1.10 -3.70 12.18
CA THR A 71 -0.50 -3.77 10.85
C THR A 71 -0.44 -5.22 10.37
N ALA A 72 -0.97 -5.46 9.17
CA ALA A 72 -0.85 -6.70 8.43
C ALA A 72 0.24 -6.56 7.35
N SER A 73 1.23 -7.44 7.36
CA SER A 73 2.29 -7.54 6.34
C SER A 73 1.78 -8.26 5.07
N PRO A 74 2.49 -8.15 3.94
CA PRO A 74 2.14 -8.86 2.71
C PRO A 74 1.93 -10.37 2.86
N GLN A 75 2.59 -11.02 3.84
CA GLN A 75 2.45 -12.46 4.09
C GLN A 75 1.15 -12.82 4.83
N MET A 76 0.49 -11.84 5.44
CA MET A 76 -0.79 -12.00 6.15
C MET A 76 -1.98 -11.51 5.33
N LEU A 77 -1.73 -10.99 4.12
CA LEU A 77 -2.74 -10.51 3.15
C LEU A 77 -2.96 -11.57 2.08
#